data_AF-A0A6I0F144-F1
#
_entry.id   AF-A0A6I0F144-F1
#
_cell.length_a   1.000
_cell.length_b   1.000
_cell.length_c   1.000
_cell.angle_alpha   90.00
_cell.angle_beta   90.00
_cell.angle_gamma   90.00
#
_symmetry.space_group_name_H-M   'P 1'
#
loop_
_entity.id
_entity.type
_entity.pdbx_description
1 polymer ?
#
loop_
_entity_poly.entity_id
_entity_poly.type
_entity_poly.pdbx_seq_one_letter_code
_entity_poly.pdbx_strand_id
1 'polypeptide(L)'
;MKKLIVFVNVVEQLINKQLPGSGKLYIETKSNNYINFRPKDFRLKLQSVSGEKDINKYLAVYKKLALIITEKETFTSVQRHKNKVLRVITVDKTKYEALKELVKEGG
;
A
#
# COMPACT_ATOMS: atom_id res chain seq x y z
N MET A 1 -5.32 -9.64 -13.73
CA MET A 1 -5.63 -8.19 -13.74
C MET A 1 -6.42 -7.69 -12.53
N LYS A 2 -7.58 -8.27 -12.14
CA LYS A 2 -8.42 -7.78 -11.01
C LYS A 2 -7.64 -7.35 -9.74
N LYS A 3 -6.68 -8.16 -9.28
CA LYS A 3 -5.89 -7.86 -8.07
C LYS A 3 -5.02 -6.59 -8.20
N LEU A 4 -4.52 -6.28 -9.41
CA LEU A 4 -3.70 -5.09 -9.65
C LEU A 4 -4.55 -3.81 -9.70
N ILE A 5 -5.74 -3.90 -10.30
CA ILE A 5 -6.72 -2.79 -10.26
C ILE A 5 -7.13 -2.49 -8.82
N VAL A 6 -7.40 -3.53 -8.03
CA VAL A 6 -7.68 -3.38 -6.58
C VAL A 6 -6.50 -2.73 -5.85
N PHE A 7 -5.26 -3.12 -6.15
CA PHE A 7 -4.06 -2.51 -5.56
C PHE A 7 -4.00 -1.00 -5.83
N VAL A 8 -4.11 -0.60 -7.10
CA VAL A 8 -4.07 0.82 -7.51
C VAL A 8 -5.16 1.62 -6.79
N ASN A 9 -6.39 1.11 -6.79
CA ASN A 9 -7.53 1.76 -6.12
C ASN A 9 -7.33 1.91 -4.61
N VAL A 10 -6.77 0.90 -3.94
CA VAL A 10 -6.47 0.94 -2.50
C VAL A 10 -5.43 2.03 -2.20
N VAL A 11 -4.32 2.03 -2.94
CA VAL A 11 -3.24 3.00 -2.75
C VAL A 11 -3.73 4.42 -3.03
N GLU A 12 -4.41 4.63 -4.15
CA GLU A 12 -4.94 5.95 -4.53
C GLU A 12 -5.95 6.48 -3.50
N GLN A 13 -6.90 5.65 -3.04
CA GLN A 13 -7.85 6.08 -2.02
C GLN A 13 -7.19 6.39 -0.67
N LEU A 14 -6.12 5.68 -0.29
CA LEU A 14 -5.39 5.97 0.96
C LEU A 14 -4.51 7.21 0.86
N ILE A 15 -3.98 7.52 -0.33
CA ILE A 15 -3.23 8.75 -0.59
C ILE A 15 -4.18 9.96 -0.55
N ASN A 16 -5.34 9.84 -1.18
CA ASN A 16 -6.30 10.95 -1.31
C ASN A 16 -7.10 11.21 -0.01
N LYS A 17 -7.18 10.23 0.90
CA LYS A 17 -7.92 10.38 2.16
C LYS A 17 -7.04 10.97 3.26
N GLN A 18 -7.39 12.17 3.72
CA GLN A 18 -6.85 12.75 4.95
C GLN A 18 -7.69 12.33 6.17
N LEU A 19 -7.07 12.10 7.33
CA LEU A 19 -7.82 11.90 8.57
C LEU A 19 -8.34 13.26 9.07
N PRO A 20 -9.58 13.34 9.57
CA PRO A 20 -10.02 14.51 10.34
C PRO A 20 -9.09 14.66 11.56
N GLY A 21 -8.45 15.82 11.70
CA GLY A 21 -7.46 16.06 12.78
C GLY A 21 -5.99 16.04 12.35
N SER A 22 -5.68 16.31 11.07
CA SER A 22 -4.32 16.62 10.55
C SER A 22 -3.29 15.48 10.48
N GLY A 23 -3.74 14.22 10.46
CA GLY A 23 -2.86 13.05 10.24
C GLY A 23 -2.89 12.56 8.79
N LYS A 24 -1.73 12.46 8.13
CA LYS A 24 -1.61 11.69 6.88
C LYS A 24 -1.77 10.19 7.17
N LEU A 25 -2.54 9.49 6.34
CA LEU A 25 -2.64 8.02 6.38
C LEU A 25 -1.37 7.31 5.88
N TYR A 26 -0.44 8.09 5.31
CA TYR A 26 0.83 7.60 4.79
C TYR A 26 1.99 8.54 5.11
N ILE A 27 3.20 7.99 5.04
CA ILE A 27 4.46 8.72 5.14
C ILE A 27 5.32 8.35 3.94
N GLU A 28 5.68 9.33 3.12
CA GLU A 28 6.70 9.14 2.10
C GLU A 28 8.09 9.09 2.75
N THR A 29 8.93 8.17 2.28
CA THR A 29 10.35 8.14 2.67
C THR A 29 11.11 9.35 2.15
N LYS A 30 12.23 9.74 2.76
CA LYS A 30 13.04 10.90 2.34
C LYS A 30 13.49 10.87 0.87
N SER A 31 13.66 9.68 0.29
CA SER A 31 13.99 9.49 -1.12
C SER A 31 12.77 9.49 -2.05
N ASN A 32 11.55 9.70 -1.54
CA ASN A 32 10.27 9.60 -2.24
C ASN A 32 10.00 8.28 -2.98
N ASN A 33 10.86 7.26 -2.87
CA ASN A 33 10.68 5.99 -3.57
C ASN A 33 9.59 5.10 -2.97
N TYR A 34 9.20 5.35 -1.71
CA TYR A 34 8.26 4.49 -1.01
C TYR A 34 7.15 5.26 -0.30
N ILE A 35 5.99 4.62 -0.26
CA ILE A 35 4.80 5.11 0.43
C ILE A 35 4.49 4.15 1.58
N ASN A 36 4.57 4.64 2.82
CA ASN A 36 4.33 3.81 3.99
C ASN A 36 2.93 4.01 4.54
N PHE A 37 2.13 2.95 4.62
CA PHE A 37 0.80 2.95 5.21
C PHE A 37 0.79 2.23 6.56
N ARG A 38 -0.14 2.63 7.44
CA ARG A 38 -0.45 1.83 8.63
C ARG A 38 -1.07 0.49 8.20
N PRO A 39 -0.61 -0.66 8.74
CA PRO A 39 -1.10 -1.97 8.28
C PRO A 39 -2.61 -2.17 8.46
N LYS A 40 -3.18 -1.65 9.56
CA LYS A 40 -4.62 -1.73 9.83
C LYS A 40 -5.43 -1.02 8.75
N ASP A 41 -5.06 0.21 8.42
CA ASP A 41 -5.80 1.05 7.47
C ASP A 41 -5.72 0.47 6.06
N PHE A 42 -4.54 0.00 5.65
CA PHE A 42 -4.35 -0.65 4.36
C PHE A 42 -5.16 -1.95 4.24
N ARG A 43 -5.14 -2.80 5.27
CA ARG A 43 -5.90 -4.06 5.28
C ARG A 43 -7.42 -3.83 5.24
N LEU A 44 -7.92 -2.89 6.04
CA LEU A 44 -9.34 -2.52 6.04
C LEU A 44 -9.78 -1.97 4.68
N LYS A 45 -8.96 -1.11 4.07
CA LYS A 45 -9.25 -0.58 2.75
C LYS A 45 -9.19 -1.66 1.67
N LEU A 46 -8.19 -2.55 1.72
CA LEU A 46 -8.09 -3.68 0.81
C LEU A 46 -9.30 -4.60 0.89
N GLN A 47 -9.76 -4.92 2.11
CA GLN A 47 -10.98 -5.70 2.33
C GLN A 47 -12.21 -4.99 1.74
N SER A 48 -12.36 -3.70 2.01
CA SER A 48 -13.47 -2.90 1.51
C SER A 48 -13.52 -2.80 -0.02
N VAL A 49 -12.37 -2.64 -0.69
CA VAL A 49 -12.30 -2.50 -2.17
C VAL A 49 -12.39 -3.86 -2.87
N SER A 50 -11.81 -4.91 -2.29
CA SER A 50 -11.85 -6.25 -2.88
C SER A 50 -13.18 -6.97 -2.68
N GLY A 51 -13.90 -6.67 -1.60
CA GLY A 51 -15.08 -7.42 -1.14
C GLY A 51 -14.74 -8.78 -0.53
N GLU A 52 -13.46 -9.08 -0.31
CA GLU A 52 -12.97 -10.40 0.05
C GLU A 52 -12.67 -10.50 1.54
N LYS A 53 -13.12 -11.57 2.19
CA LYS A 53 -12.80 -11.82 3.62
C LYS A 53 -11.33 -12.18 3.82
N ASP A 54 -10.77 -12.99 2.92
CA ASP A 54 -9.35 -13.38 2.96
C ASP A 54 -8.51 -12.50 2.02
N ILE A 55 -8.01 -11.40 2.58
CA ILE A 55 -7.14 -10.47 1.86
C ILE A 55 -5.68 -10.95 1.76
N ASN A 56 -5.28 -12.04 2.43
CA ASN A 56 -3.89 -12.49 2.42
C ASN A 56 -3.47 -12.97 1.02
N LYS A 57 -4.40 -13.50 0.22
CA LYS A 57 -4.14 -13.86 -1.19
C LYS A 57 -3.78 -12.65 -2.05
N TYR A 58 -4.29 -11.46 -1.72
CA TYR A 58 -3.91 -10.22 -2.41
C TYR A 58 -2.52 -9.78 -1.95
N LEU A 59 -2.27 -9.74 -0.64
CA LEU A 59 -0.97 -9.36 -0.08
C LEU A 59 0.16 -10.28 -0.56
N ALA A 60 -0.09 -11.58 -0.70
CA ALA A 60 0.87 -12.54 -1.25
C ALA A 60 1.23 -12.23 -2.70
N VAL A 61 0.25 -11.83 -3.53
CA VAL A 61 0.51 -11.41 -4.92
C VAL A 61 1.29 -10.11 -4.95
N TYR A 62 0.95 -9.14 -4.12
CA TYR A 62 1.65 -7.86 -4.05
C TYR A 62 3.10 -8.03 -3.61
N LYS A 63 3.35 -8.93 -2.64
CA LYS A 63 4.69 -9.33 -2.22
C LYS A 63 5.45 -10.02 -3.36
N LYS A 64 4.85 -11.00 -4.04
CA LYS A 64 5.47 -11.73 -5.16
C LYS A 64 5.88 -10.82 -6.31
N LEU A 65 5.08 -9.80 -6.60
CA LEU A 65 5.36 -8.80 -7.63
C LEU A 65 6.24 -7.63 -7.13
N ALA A 66 6.68 -7.69 -5.86
CA ALA A 66 7.46 -6.66 -5.20
C ALA A 66 6.81 -5.25 -5.31
N LEU A 67 5.48 -5.19 -5.25
CA LEU A 67 4.70 -3.95 -5.16
C LEU A 67 4.66 -3.41 -3.73
N ILE A 68 4.77 -4.33 -2.77
CA ILE A 68 5.03 -4.01 -1.37
C ILE A 68 6.40 -4.52 -0.95
N ILE A 69 7.11 -3.72 -0.16
CA ILE A 69 8.40 -4.07 0.43
C ILE A 69 8.13 -4.72 1.78
N THR A 70 8.68 -5.92 1.96
CA THR A 70 8.41 -6.75 3.13
C THR A 70 9.69 -7.34 3.68
N GLU A 71 9.75 -7.56 4.98
CA GLU A 71 10.81 -8.35 5.61
C GLU A 71 10.36 -9.80 5.80
N LYS A 72 11.18 -10.74 5.30
CA LYS A 72 11.03 -12.20 5.49
C LYS A 72 9.62 -12.71 5.18
N GLU A 73 8.98 -13.39 6.13
CA GLU A 73 7.67 -14.04 6.01
C GLU A 73 6.47 -13.12 6.25
N THR A 74 6.69 -11.82 6.48
CA THR A 74 5.59 -10.88 6.77
C THR A 74 5.14 -10.12 5.52
N PHE A 75 4.03 -9.38 5.64
CA PHE A 75 3.56 -8.43 4.61
C PHE A 75 3.89 -6.98 4.97
N THR A 76 4.77 -6.78 5.94
CA THR A 76 5.11 -5.46 6.48
C THR A 76 6.62 -5.27 6.51
N SER A 77 7.06 -4.02 6.60
CA SER A 77 8.45 -3.65 6.89
C SER A 77 8.52 -2.86 8.19
N VAL A 78 9.72 -2.75 8.75
CA VAL A 78 10.00 -1.88 9.90
C VAL A 78 10.59 -0.57 9.39
N GLN A 79 9.99 0.55 9.79
CA GLN A 79 10.46 1.89 9.46
C GLN A 79 10.76 2.69 10.72
N ARG A 80 11.87 3.41 10.73
CA ARG A 80 12.21 4.36 11.81
C ARG A 80 11.75 5.75 11.41
N HIS A 81 10.81 6.32 12.16
CA HIS A 81 10.30 7.68 11.94
C HIS A 81 10.28 8.46 13.26
N LYS A 82 10.95 9.62 13.31
CA LYS A 82 11.02 10.49 14.52
C LYS A 82 11.36 9.72 15.80
N ASN A 83 12.44 8.93 15.78
CA ASN A 83 12.89 8.05 16.86
C ASN A 83 11.92 6.93 17.30
N LYS A 84 10.80 6.73 16.59
CA LYS A 84 9.90 5.61 16.81
C LYS A 84 10.10 4.56 15.74
N VAL A 85 10.11 3.30 16.15
CA VAL A 85 10.11 2.14 15.27
C VAL A 85 8.66 1.77 15.00
N LEU A 86 8.26 1.76 13.73
CA LEU A 86 6.89 1.51 13.30
C LEU A 86 6.87 0.37 12.29
N ARG A 87 5.88 -0.51 12.42
CA ARG A 87 5.59 -1.53 11.42
C ARG A 87 4.58 -0.98 10.42
N VAL A 88 4.91 -1.04 9.14
CA VAL A 88 4.13 -0.42 8.06
C VAL A 88 3.98 -1.36 6.87
N ILE A 89 3.00 -1.09 6.01
CA ILE A 89 2.99 -1.62 4.64
C ILE A 89 3.68 -0.59 3.77
N THR A 90 4.84 -0.96 3.23
CA THR A 90 5.63 -0.10 2.35
C THR A 90 5.29 -0.45 0.91
N VAL A 91 4.80 0.53 0.14
CA VAL A 91 4.54 0.40 -1.28
C VAL A 91 5.69 1.01 -2.07
N ASP A 92 6.13 0.32 -3.11
CA ASP A 92 7.05 0.86 -4.12
C ASP A 92 6.30 1.89 -4.99
N LYS A 93 6.70 3.17 -4.87
CA LYS A 93 6.00 4.28 -5.53
C LYS A 93 6.12 4.19 -7.04
N THR A 94 7.31 3.90 -7.56
CA THR A 94 7.56 3.81 -9.00
C THR A 94 6.70 2.73 -9.64
N LYS A 95 6.60 1.56 -9.01
CA LYS A 95 5.73 0.48 -9.51
C LYS A 95 4.25 0.81 -9.40
N TYR A 96 3.85 1.50 -8.33
CA TYR A 96 2.47 1.97 -8.19
C TYR A 96 2.09 2.94 -9.31
N GLU A 97 2.90 3.96 -9.59
CA GLU A 97 2.61 4.93 -10.65
C GLU A 97 2.58 4.26 -12.03
N ALA A 98 3.54 3.39 -12.33
CA ALA A 98 3.54 2.63 -13.59
C ALA A 98 2.28 1.74 -13.73
N LEU A 99 1.86 1.05 -12.65
CA LEU A 99 0.61 0.27 -12.68
C LEU A 99 -0.62 1.15 -12.84
N LYS A 100 -0.62 2.34 -12.26
CA LYS A 100 -1.73 3.30 -12.37
C LYS A 100 -1.89 3.79 -13.82
N GLU A 101 -0.80 4.05 -14.52
CA GLU A 101 -0.81 4.37 -15.95
C GLU A 101 -1.39 3.22 -16.77
N LEU A 102 -0.87 2.00 -16.59
CA LEU A 102 -1.35 0.80 -17.29
C LEU A 102 -2.84 0.51 -17.06
N VAL A 103 -3.35 0.73 -15.84
CA VAL A 103 -4.76 0.54 -15.53
C VAL A 103 -5.66 1.60 -16.18
N LYS A 104 -5.14 2.81 -16.42
CA LYS A 104 -5.87 3.87 -17.12
C LYS A 104 -5.89 3.69 -18.64
N GLU A 105 -4.81 3.15 -19.22
CA GLU A 105 -4.69 2.94 -20.67
C GLU A 105 -5.42 1.69 -21.15
N GLY A 106 -5.54 0.66 -20.29
CA GLY A 106 -6.22 -0.60 -20.61
C GLY A 106 -7.70 -0.65 -20.21
N GLY A 107 -8.30 0.49 -19.84
CA GLY A 107 -9.68 0.62 -19.36
C GLY A 107 -10.60 1.26 -20.39
#